data_AF-A0AAW0QVF6-F1
#
_entry.id   AF-A0AAW0QVF6-F1
#
_cell.length_a   1.000
_cell.length_b   1.000
_cell.length_c   1.000
_cell.angle_alpha   90.00
_cell.angle_beta   90.00
_cell.angle_gamma   90.00
#
_symmetry.space_group_name_H-M   'P 1'
#
loop_
_entity.id
_entity.type
_entity.pdbx_description
1 polymer ?
#
loop_
_entity_poly.entity_id
_entity_poly.type
_entity_poly.pdbx_seq_one_letter_code
_entity_poly.pdbx_strand_id
1 'polypeptide(L)'
;MFTAMKTSIMALSFSTLVMIALYSSATAAADLAIFNGSSKFIYGGCFTETQGLNGSHSGRALKDTSEVGPNNMTVPICLDFCAKYKFAGLQWSRECWCANELNTRSTKQNDSDCDMACAGDVGVVCGGNLKLSVYNSTVTSSASMTFSPPTMRSPTTSMDHKNAAAMTVTAIWAVLFARGMAISLAAL
;
A
#
# COMPACT_ATOMS: atom_id res chain seq x y z
N MET A 1 2.17 17.38 -81.30
CA MET A 1 2.81 16.11 -80.93
C MET A 1 3.68 16.38 -79.71
N PHE A 2 3.35 15.71 -78.59
CA PHE A 2 4.17 15.36 -77.40
C PHE A 2 5.36 16.30 -77.05
N THR A 3 5.42 17.01 -75.93
CA THR A 3 5.24 16.65 -74.51
C THR A 3 5.14 17.98 -73.74
N ALA A 4 4.05 18.35 -73.04
CA ALA A 4 3.49 17.77 -71.82
C ALA A 4 4.46 17.77 -70.60
N MET A 5 4.17 18.71 -69.68
CA MET A 5 3.97 18.42 -68.26
C MET A 5 5.22 18.17 -67.39
N LYS A 6 5.90 19.23 -66.90
CA LYS A 6 6.78 19.15 -65.71
C LYS A 6 7.32 20.49 -65.15
N THR A 7 6.48 21.48 -64.81
CA THR A 7 7.00 22.71 -64.15
C THR A 7 6.11 23.33 -63.05
N SER A 8 5.32 22.55 -62.32
CA SER A 8 4.42 23.13 -61.29
C SER A 8 4.33 22.40 -59.94
N ILE A 9 5.36 21.68 -59.46
CA ILE A 9 5.26 20.96 -58.17
C ILE A 9 6.48 21.15 -57.25
N MET A 10 7.13 22.32 -57.27
CA MET A 10 8.20 22.63 -56.28
C MET A 10 8.02 23.99 -55.61
N ALA A 11 6.78 24.39 -55.32
CA ALA A 11 6.51 25.64 -54.58
C ALA A 11 5.46 25.49 -53.46
N LEU A 12 5.07 24.27 -53.09
CA LEU A 12 4.16 24.02 -51.96
C LEU A 12 4.77 23.14 -50.85
N SER A 13 6.05 22.74 -50.98
CA SER A 13 6.72 21.83 -50.05
C SER A 13 7.61 22.52 -49.00
N PHE A 14 7.71 23.85 -48.99
CA PHE A 14 8.50 24.57 -47.98
C PHE A 14 7.69 24.98 -46.74
N SER A 15 6.36 25.00 -46.81
CA SER A 15 5.51 25.44 -45.67
C SER A 15 5.10 24.31 -44.70
N THR A 16 5.34 23.03 -45.02
CA THR A 16 5.04 21.92 -44.08
C THR A 16 6.27 21.45 -43.30
N LEU A 17 7.48 21.76 -43.77
CA LEU A 17 8.72 21.42 -43.05
C LEU A 17 8.94 22.30 -41.81
N VAL A 18 8.43 23.55 -41.82
CA VAL A 18 8.50 24.46 -40.65
C VAL A 18 7.47 24.09 -39.58
N MET A 19 6.34 23.49 -39.95
CA MET A 19 5.35 23.03 -38.97
C MET A 19 5.81 21.79 -38.20
N ILE A 20 6.70 20.95 -38.76
CA ILE A 20 7.21 19.75 -38.07
C ILE A 20 8.21 20.10 -36.96
N ALA A 21 8.89 21.26 -37.02
CA ALA A 21 9.80 21.70 -35.96
C ALA A 21 9.06 22.13 -34.67
N LEU A 22 7.79 22.53 -34.78
CA LEU A 22 6.91 22.89 -33.66
C LEU A 22 6.13 21.69 -33.10
N TYR A 23 6.10 20.56 -33.83
CA TYR A 23 5.62 19.26 -33.32
C TYR A 23 6.67 18.51 -32.48
N SER A 24 7.78 19.17 -32.16
CA SER A 24 8.56 18.80 -30.98
C SER A 24 7.70 19.11 -29.76
N SER A 25 6.69 18.28 -29.51
CA SER A 25 6.17 18.12 -28.17
C SER A 25 7.36 17.64 -27.36
N ALA A 26 8.07 18.59 -26.75
CA ALA A 26 8.55 18.39 -25.41
C ALA A 26 7.33 17.81 -24.68
N THR A 27 7.30 16.49 -24.55
CA THR A 27 6.61 15.84 -23.46
C THR A 27 7.23 16.53 -22.26
N ALA A 28 6.58 17.59 -21.77
CA ALA A 28 6.89 18.13 -20.47
C ALA A 28 6.86 16.90 -19.59
N ALA A 29 8.03 16.51 -19.08
CA ALA A 29 8.07 15.58 -17.96
C ALA A 29 7.07 16.18 -16.98
N ALA A 30 5.97 15.45 -16.74
CA ALA A 30 4.99 15.93 -15.79
C ALA A 30 5.79 16.20 -14.51
N ASP A 31 5.74 17.43 -14.03
CA ASP A 31 6.43 17.82 -12.80
C ASP A 31 5.72 17.09 -11.66
N LEU A 32 6.19 15.87 -11.37
CA LEU A 32 5.60 15.03 -10.35
C LEU A 32 5.96 15.62 -8.99
N ALA A 33 4.94 15.87 -8.19
CA ALA A 33 5.13 16.37 -6.85
C ALA A 33 5.70 15.28 -5.93
N ILE A 34 6.60 15.67 -5.05
CA ILE A 34 6.99 14.84 -3.90
C ILE A 34 5.91 15.00 -2.83
N PHE A 35 5.34 13.90 -2.36
CA PHE A 35 4.47 13.92 -1.21
C PHE A 35 5.31 14.08 0.06
N ASN A 36 5.15 15.17 0.79
CA ASN A 36 6.08 15.51 1.89
C ASN A 36 5.98 14.56 3.10
N GLY A 37 4.85 13.90 3.31
CA GLY A 37 4.65 12.97 4.42
C GLY A 37 3.25 13.00 5.03
N SER A 38 3.06 12.22 6.08
CA SER A 38 1.85 12.12 6.89
C SER A 38 2.16 12.42 8.36
N SER A 39 1.20 12.24 9.26
CA SER A 39 1.44 12.38 10.70
C SER A 39 2.44 11.37 11.28
N LYS A 40 2.70 10.26 10.58
CA LYS A 40 3.61 9.18 11.02
C LYS A 40 4.87 9.04 10.18
N PHE A 41 4.94 9.69 9.03
CA PHE A 41 6.02 9.51 8.07
C PHE A 41 6.43 10.83 7.45
N ILE A 42 7.72 11.01 7.20
CA ILE A 42 8.26 12.13 6.44
C ILE A 42 9.06 11.60 5.26
N TYR A 43 9.02 12.28 4.13
CA TYR A 43 9.83 11.91 2.97
C TYR A 43 11.32 11.94 3.32
N GLY A 44 12.00 10.83 3.08
CA GLY A 44 13.43 10.64 3.35
C GLY A 44 14.32 10.85 2.11
N GLY A 45 13.74 10.77 0.91
CA GLY A 45 14.42 10.93 -0.37
C GLY A 45 14.23 9.75 -1.33
N CYS A 46 14.83 9.88 -2.50
CA CYS A 46 14.98 8.77 -3.45
C CYS A 46 16.18 7.88 -3.12
N PHE A 47 16.01 6.56 -3.13
CA PHE A 47 17.04 5.57 -2.81
C PHE A 47 17.12 4.45 -3.85
N THR A 48 18.30 3.83 -3.99
CA THR A 48 18.46 2.66 -4.86
C THR A 48 17.78 1.42 -4.28
N GLU A 49 17.06 0.68 -5.12
CA GLU A 49 16.70 -0.70 -4.83
C GLU A 49 17.95 -1.60 -4.84
N THR A 50 18.00 -2.61 -3.97
CA THR A 50 19.14 -3.53 -3.85
C THR A 50 18.84 -4.92 -4.41
N GLN A 51 17.62 -5.15 -4.89
CA GLN A 51 17.27 -6.36 -5.63
C GLN A 51 18.20 -6.55 -6.83
N GLY A 52 18.72 -7.77 -6.99
CA GLY A 52 19.56 -8.14 -8.14
C GLY A 52 21.02 -7.69 -8.04
N LEU A 53 21.42 -7.00 -6.98
CA LEU A 53 22.84 -6.71 -6.74
C LEU A 53 23.60 -7.99 -6.36
N ASN A 54 24.77 -8.20 -6.96
CA ASN A 54 25.63 -9.35 -6.67
C ASN A 54 26.02 -9.36 -5.18
N GLY A 55 25.87 -10.52 -4.54
CA GLY A 55 26.10 -10.70 -3.10
C GLY A 55 25.07 -10.01 -2.18
N SER A 56 24.03 -9.38 -2.74
CA SER A 56 22.81 -9.14 -1.99
C SER A 56 22.14 -10.50 -1.88
N HIS A 57 21.93 -11.04 -0.68
CA HIS A 57 21.30 -12.35 -0.47
C HIS A 57 19.80 -12.27 -0.83
N SER A 58 19.50 -11.95 -2.08
CA SER A 58 18.18 -11.55 -2.59
C SER A 58 17.51 -10.42 -1.80
N GLY A 59 18.28 -9.68 -1.01
CA GLY A 59 17.77 -8.65 -0.13
C GLY A 59 17.40 -7.40 -0.90
N ARG A 60 16.10 -7.07 -0.89
CA ARG A 60 15.60 -5.76 -1.31
C ARG A 60 16.06 -4.66 -0.34
N ALA A 61 15.94 -3.40 -0.76
CA ALA A 61 16.32 -2.27 0.07
C ALA A 61 15.42 -2.18 1.31
N LEU A 62 14.13 -2.51 1.13
CA LEU A 62 13.14 -2.73 2.19
C LEU A 62 12.56 -4.14 1.99
N LYS A 63 12.69 -5.01 3.00
CA LYS A 63 12.54 -6.47 2.81
C LYS A 63 11.48 -7.15 3.68
N ASP A 64 10.79 -6.45 4.58
CA ASP A 64 9.98 -7.12 5.61
C ASP A 64 8.61 -7.54 5.07
N THR A 65 7.84 -6.60 4.50
CA THR A 65 6.53 -6.89 3.88
C THR A 65 6.27 -5.97 2.70
N SER A 66 5.33 -6.35 1.84
CA SER A 66 4.99 -5.60 0.64
C SER A 66 3.56 -5.83 0.19
N GLU A 67 3.04 -4.87 -0.57
CA GLU A 67 1.81 -5.01 -1.33
C GLU A 67 1.93 -4.35 -2.70
N VAL A 68 1.05 -4.74 -3.63
CA VAL A 68 0.99 -4.18 -4.97
C VAL A 68 -0.43 -3.70 -5.24
N GLY A 69 -0.57 -2.43 -5.61
CA GLY A 69 -1.82 -1.82 -6.04
C GLY A 69 -1.74 -1.43 -7.52
N PRO A 70 -2.03 -2.35 -8.47
CA PRO A 70 -1.70 -2.17 -9.89
C PRO A 70 -2.25 -0.88 -10.52
N ASN A 71 -3.41 -0.42 -10.05
CA ASN A 71 -4.14 0.72 -10.62
C ASN A 71 -4.53 1.77 -9.58
N ASN A 72 -4.17 1.58 -8.31
CA ASN A 72 -4.69 2.39 -7.21
C ASN A 72 -3.66 2.70 -6.13
N MET A 73 -2.39 2.32 -6.30
CA MET A 73 -1.36 2.67 -5.34
C MET A 73 -1.17 4.18 -5.27
N THR A 74 -1.22 4.73 -4.06
CA THR A 74 -0.89 6.13 -3.75
C THR A 74 0.09 6.16 -2.60
N VAL A 75 0.79 7.27 -2.40
CA VAL A 75 1.68 7.42 -1.23
C VAL A 75 0.93 7.18 0.08
N PRO A 76 -0.24 7.81 0.36
CA PRO A 76 -0.99 7.56 1.60
C PRO A 76 -1.34 6.09 1.85
N ILE A 77 -1.76 5.34 0.81
CA ILE A 77 -2.06 3.90 0.94
C ILE A 77 -0.84 3.14 1.44
N CYS A 78 0.33 3.40 0.84
CA CYS A 78 1.57 2.74 1.25
C CYS A 78 2.00 3.13 2.67
N LEU A 79 1.88 4.42 3.04
CA LEU A 79 2.23 4.89 4.39
C LEU A 79 1.33 4.26 5.46
N ASP A 80 0.04 4.09 5.17
CA ASP A 80 -0.90 3.44 6.07
C ASP A 80 -0.63 1.93 6.19
N PHE A 81 -0.34 1.25 5.08
CA PHE A 81 0.07 -0.16 5.08
C PHE A 81 1.34 -0.37 5.91
N CYS A 82 2.32 0.52 5.79
CA CYS A 82 3.58 0.46 6.52
C CYS A 82 3.53 1.06 7.93
N ALA A 83 2.37 1.43 8.49
CA ALA A 83 2.25 2.17 9.74
C ALA A 83 2.93 1.55 10.99
N LYS A 84 3.31 0.27 10.95
CA LYS A 84 4.02 -0.45 12.03
C LYS A 84 5.54 -0.57 11.80
N TYR A 85 6.05 -0.05 10.68
CA TYR A 85 7.44 -0.15 10.27
C TYR A 85 8.13 1.21 10.33
N LYS A 86 9.47 1.19 10.45
CA LYS A 86 10.27 2.42 10.45
C LYS A 86 10.38 3.06 9.07
N PHE A 87 10.28 2.26 8.01
CA PHE A 87 10.41 2.72 6.63
C PHE A 87 9.25 2.22 5.79
N ALA A 88 8.77 3.10 4.92
CA ALA A 88 7.91 2.78 3.80
C ALA A 88 8.63 3.20 2.51
N GLY A 89 8.45 2.46 1.41
CA GLY A 89 9.06 2.78 0.14
C GLY A 89 8.16 2.41 -1.01
N LEU A 90 8.01 3.33 -1.96
CA LEU A 90 7.24 3.09 -3.18
C LEU A 90 8.17 2.85 -4.36
N GLN A 91 7.83 1.86 -5.19
CA GLN A 91 8.57 1.51 -6.39
C GLN A 91 7.63 1.24 -7.56
N TRP A 92 8.10 1.57 -8.77
CA TRP A 92 7.51 1.13 -10.04
C TRP A 92 6.01 1.48 -10.17
N SER A 93 5.65 2.67 -9.69
CA SER A 93 4.29 3.24 -9.65
C SER A 93 3.27 2.55 -8.73
N ARG A 94 3.45 1.26 -8.44
CA ARG A 94 2.39 0.41 -7.89
C ARG A 94 2.78 -0.44 -6.70
N GLU A 95 4.07 -0.52 -6.38
CA GLU A 95 4.58 -1.40 -5.34
C GLU A 95 4.85 -0.60 -4.07
N CYS A 96 4.43 -1.15 -2.94
CA CYS A 96 4.73 -0.63 -1.62
C CYS A 96 5.56 -1.66 -0.84
N TRP A 97 6.62 -1.20 -0.20
CA TRP A 97 7.57 -2.00 0.56
C TRP A 97 7.76 -1.40 1.95
N CYS A 98 7.72 -2.23 2.99
CA CYS A 98 7.97 -1.81 4.36
C CYS A 98 9.17 -2.54 4.92
N ALA A 99 9.92 -1.86 5.79
CA ALA A 99 10.94 -2.51 6.61
C ALA A 99 11.25 -1.73 7.89
N ASN A 100 11.83 -2.42 8.87
CA ASN A 100 12.43 -1.77 10.04
C ASN A 100 13.87 -1.33 9.81
N GLU A 101 14.48 -1.75 8.71
CA GLU A 101 15.85 -1.44 8.32
C GLU A 101 15.90 -1.12 6.84
N LEU A 102 16.61 -0.05 6.48
CA LEU A 102 17.04 0.22 5.12
C LEU A 102 18.36 -0.52 4.88
N ASN A 103 18.43 -1.32 3.82
CA ASN A 103 19.65 -2.05 3.45
C ASN A 103 20.85 -1.10 3.32
N THR A 104 21.99 -1.43 3.93
CA THR A 104 23.19 -0.57 3.93
C THR A 104 23.80 -0.35 2.55
N ARG A 105 23.45 -1.19 1.57
CA ARG A 105 23.84 -1.02 0.16
C ARG A 105 22.89 -0.09 -0.61
N SER A 106 21.76 0.28 -0.03
CA SER A 106 20.85 1.28 -0.60
C SER A 106 21.46 2.66 -0.41
N THR A 107 21.61 3.39 -1.51
CA THR A 107 22.24 4.72 -1.51
C THR A 107 21.21 5.78 -1.88
N LYS A 108 21.29 6.94 -1.23
CA LYS A 108 20.45 8.09 -1.59
C LYS A 108 20.84 8.59 -2.99
N GLN A 109 19.85 9.01 -3.75
CA GLN A 109 19.96 9.46 -5.15
C GLN A 109 19.41 10.88 -5.29
N ASN A 110 19.43 11.43 -6.51
CA ASN A 110 18.66 12.64 -6.78
C ASN A 110 17.17 12.29 -6.70
N ASP A 111 16.35 13.18 -6.15
CA ASP A 111 14.91 12.96 -6.10
C ASP A 111 14.30 12.82 -7.51
N SER A 112 14.93 13.43 -8.53
CA SER A 112 14.57 13.27 -9.94
C SER A 112 14.78 11.85 -10.49
N ASP A 113 15.54 10.99 -9.81
CA ASP A 113 15.71 9.59 -10.22
C ASP A 113 14.50 8.72 -9.81
N CYS A 114 13.65 9.23 -8.93
CA CYS A 114 12.34 8.67 -8.63
C CYS A 114 11.32 9.42 -9.51
N ASP A 115 11.15 8.93 -10.73
CA ASP A 115 10.49 9.64 -11.83
C ASP A 115 9.14 9.01 -12.26
N MET A 116 8.65 8.01 -11.52
CA MET A 116 7.42 7.31 -11.86
C MET A 116 6.24 7.80 -11.04
N ALA A 117 5.18 8.22 -11.72
CA ALA A 117 3.94 8.63 -11.09
C ALA A 117 3.24 7.45 -10.39
N CYS A 118 2.48 7.73 -9.33
CA CYS A 118 1.67 6.71 -8.66
C CYS A 118 0.56 6.19 -9.57
N ALA A 119 0.29 4.88 -9.51
CA ALA A 119 -0.78 4.27 -10.30
C ALA A 119 -2.18 4.85 -9.96
N GLY A 120 -2.40 5.24 -8.70
CA GLY A 120 -3.63 5.87 -8.23
C GLY A 120 -3.57 7.39 -8.08
N ASP A 121 -2.42 8.01 -8.32
CA ASP A 121 -2.22 9.47 -8.21
C ASP A 121 -1.11 9.95 -9.16
N VAL A 122 -1.51 10.29 -10.39
CA VAL A 122 -0.58 10.60 -11.48
C VAL A 122 0.20 11.91 -11.28
N GLY A 123 -0.14 12.71 -10.26
CA GLY A 123 0.57 13.95 -9.93
C GLY A 123 1.69 13.77 -8.92
N VAL A 124 1.87 12.57 -8.37
CA VAL A 124 2.79 12.31 -7.25
C VAL A 124 3.80 11.22 -7.60
N VAL A 125 5.05 11.39 -7.12
CA VAL A 125 6.11 10.40 -7.30
C VAL A 125 5.89 9.14 -6.44
N CYS A 126 6.00 7.97 -7.07
CA CYS A 126 5.91 6.63 -6.48
C CYS A 126 7.11 5.74 -6.89
N GLY A 127 8.32 6.27 -6.73
CA GLY A 127 9.58 5.57 -6.99
C GLY A 127 10.02 5.64 -8.45
N GLY A 128 10.76 4.62 -8.90
CA GLY A 128 11.28 4.54 -10.26
C GLY A 128 11.76 3.13 -10.60
N ASN A 129 12.42 2.98 -11.76
CA ASN A 129 13.05 1.71 -12.13
C ASN A 129 14.23 1.39 -11.19
N LEU A 130 14.11 0.38 -10.33
CA LEU A 130 15.11 0.07 -9.29
C LEU A 130 15.42 1.27 -8.38
N LYS A 131 14.43 2.16 -8.18
CA LYS A 131 14.49 3.29 -7.26
C LYS A 131 13.26 3.29 -6.35
N LEU A 132 13.46 3.76 -5.12
CA LEU A 132 12.44 3.81 -4.07
C LEU A 132 12.27 5.24 -3.58
N SER A 133 11.04 5.72 -3.59
CA SER A 133 10.66 6.91 -2.80
C SER A 133 10.49 6.47 -1.35
N VAL A 134 11.47 6.75 -0.50
CA VAL A 134 11.51 6.27 0.89
C VAL A 134 10.96 7.30 1.85
N TYR A 135 10.17 6.83 2.81
CA TYR A 135 9.60 7.61 3.91
C TYR A 135 10.04 7.04 5.25
N ASN A 136 10.44 7.92 6.15
CA ASN A 136 10.93 7.57 7.48
C ASN A 136 9.85 7.82 8.51
N SER A 137 9.63 6.87 9.41
CA SER A 137 8.68 7.03 10.50
C SER A 137 9.12 8.17 11.43
N THR A 138 8.22 9.12 11.69
CA THR A 138 8.39 10.22 12.65
C THR A 138 8.02 9.81 14.07
N VAL A 139 7.46 8.60 14.22
CA VAL A 139 7.23 8.00 15.54
C VAL A 139 8.59 7.55 16.05
N THR A 140 9.32 8.48 16.66
CA THR A 140 10.50 8.17 17.47
C THR A 140 10.11 7.00 18.34
N SER A 141 10.88 5.91 18.28
CA SER A 141 10.73 4.74 19.13
C SER A 141 10.98 5.15 20.59
N SER A 142 10.08 5.93 21.17
CA SER A 142 10.01 6.23 22.58
C SER A 142 9.57 4.95 23.26
N ALA A 143 10.58 4.21 23.70
CA ALA A 143 10.52 2.99 24.48
C ALA A 143 9.74 1.82 23.86
N SER A 144 10.42 0.68 23.86
CA SER A 144 9.80 -0.60 24.17
C SER A 144 8.55 -0.40 25.03
N MET A 145 7.37 -0.60 24.45
CA MET A 145 6.29 -1.17 25.23
C MET A 145 6.76 -2.59 25.57
N THR A 146 7.50 -2.70 26.67
CA THR A 146 7.50 -3.91 27.48
C THR A 146 6.05 -4.15 27.86
N PHE A 147 5.30 -4.79 26.96
CA PHE A 147 4.19 -5.64 27.37
C PHE A 147 4.84 -6.76 28.17
N SER A 148 5.03 -6.52 29.47
CA SER A 148 5.16 -7.61 30.42
C SER A 148 3.88 -8.45 30.24
N PRO A 149 3.97 -9.73 29.84
CA PRO A 149 2.79 -10.55 29.69
C PRO A 149 2.06 -10.55 31.05
N PRO A 150 0.73 -10.30 31.10
CA PRO A 150 -0.01 -10.63 32.30
C PRO A 150 0.18 -12.12 32.52
N THR A 151 0.74 -12.48 33.68
CA THR A 151 0.88 -13.86 34.13
C THR A 151 -0.52 -14.48 34.08
N MET A 152 -0.78 -15.32 33.08
CA MET A 152 -1.98 -16.16 33.05
C MET A 152 -1.88 -17.13 34.21
N ARG A 153 -2.50 -16.77 35.33
CA ARG A 153 -2.78 -17.72 36.41
C ARG A 153 -3.89 -18.63 35.91
N SER A 154 -3.47 -19.82 35.50
CA SER A 154 -4.34 -20.94 35.14
C SER A 154 -5.36 -21.20 36.26
N PRO A 155 -6.68 -21.26 35.99
CA PRO A 155 -7.62 -21.87 36.89
C PRO A 155 -7.49 -23.39 36.77
N THR A 156 -6.86 -24.03 37.75
CA THR A 156 -7.00 -25.47 37.99
C THR A 156 -8.43 -25.75 38.46
N THR A 157 -9.34 -26.00 37.53
CA THR A 157 -10.58 -26.72 37.83
C THR A 157 -10.25 -28.21 37.77
N SER A 158 -10.06 -28.82 38.93
CA SER A 158 -10.02 -30.28 39.08
C SER A 158 -11.35 -30.87 38.64
N MET A 159 -11.31 -31.74 37.63
CA MET A 159 -12.44 -32.59 37.27
C MET A 159 -12.50 -33.74 38.28
N ASP A 160 -13.38 -33.63 39.28
CA ASP A 160 -13.80 -34.79 40.06
C ASP A 160 -14.95 -35.50 39.35
N HIS A 161 -14.61 -36.62 38.70
CA HIS A 161 -15.57 -37.65 38.31
C HIS A 161 -16.06 -38.39 39.55
N LYS A 162 -17.23 -38.00 40.09
CA LYS A 162 -18.03 -38.88 40.95
C LYS A 162 -19.52 -38.78 40.62
N ASN A 163 -19.96 -39.83 39.93
CA ASN A 163 -21.29 -40.43 39.88
C ASN A 163 -22.51 -39.54 39.60
N ALA A 164 -22.96 -39.61 38.34
CA ALA A 164 -24.34 -39.35 37.96
C ALA A 164 -25.28 -40.36 38.64
N ALA A 165 -26.20 -39.85 39.46
CA ALA A 165 -27.38 -40.57 39.91
C ALA A 165 -28.63 -39.72 39.62
N ALA A 166 -29.46 -40.28 38.75
CA ALA A 166 -30.92 -40.17 38.65
C ALA A 166 -31.60 -38.79 38.45
N MET A 167 -32.25 -38.72 37.30
CA MET A 167 -33.32 -37.81 36.87
C MET A 167 -34.48 -37.73 37.87
N THR A 168 -35.07 -36.54 38.05
CA THR A 168 -36.53 -36.40 38.18
C THR A 168 -37.03 -35.12 37.49
N VAL A 169 -38.19 -35.25 36.84
CA VAL A 169 -38.80 -34.34 35.87
C VAL A 169 -39.89 -33.52 36.57
N THR A 170 -39.59 -32.32 37.09
CA THR A 170 -40.61 -31.42 37.66
C THR A 170 -40.12 -29.96 37.74
N ALA A 171 -39.87 -29.30 36.60
CA ALA A 171 -39.60 -27.84 36.63
C ALA A 171 -39.93 -27.05 35.36
N ILE A 172 -40.73 -27.58 34.43
CA ILE A 172 -41.10 -26.85 33.19
C ILE A 172 -42.38 -26.01 33.37
N TRP A 173 -43.15 -26.23 34.44
CA TRP A 173 -44.43 -25.52 34.66
C TRP A 173 -44.31 -24.11 35.27
N ALA A 174 -43.13 -23.67 35.72
CA ALA A 174 -42.98 -22.40 36.43
C ALA A 174 -42.69 -21.18 35.52
N VAL A 175 -42.37 -21.38 34.23
CA VAL A 175 -41.91 -20.27 33.37
C VAL A 175 -43.03 -19.69 32.48
N LEU A 176 -44.15 -20.39 32.31
CA LEU A 176 -45.24 -19.96 31.41
C LEU A 176 -46.36 -19.15 32.08
N PHE A 177 -46.36 -19.00 33.41
CA PHE A 177 -47.41 -18.26 34.14
C PHE A 177 -47.07 -16.78 34.47
N ALA A 178 -45.90 -16.28 34.09
CA ALA A 178 -45.46 -14.92 34.46
C ALA A 178 -45.81 -13.80 33.45
N ARG A 179 -46.49 -14.10 32.34
CA ARG A 179 -46.93 -13.08 31.38
C ARG A 179 -48.36 -13.35 30.94
N GLY A 180 -49.29 -12.81 31.73
CA GLY A 180 -50.72 -12.87 31.47
C GLY A 180 -51.11 -12.30 30.11
N MET A 181 -51.28 -13.18 29.14
CA MET A 181 -52.05 -12.93 27.93
C MET A 181 -53.15 -13.98 27.86
N ALA A 182 -54.33 -13.55 28.29
CA ALA A 182 -55.57 -14.25 28.02
C ALA A 182 -55.79 -14.24 26.51
N ILE A 183 -55.82 -15.43 25.89
CA ILE A 183 -56.44 -15.60 24.58
C ILE A 183 -57.56 -16.62 24.75
N SER A 184 -58.75 -16.10 24.51
CA SER A 184 -60.07 -16.69 24.61
C SER A 184 -60.29 -17.83 23.60
N LEU A 185 -61.01 -18.85 24.07
CA LEU A 185 -61.92 -19.81 23.41
C LEU A 185 -61.87 -20.00 21.89
N ALA A 186 -61.85 -21.27 21.46
CA ALA A 186 -62.94 -22.01 20.78
C ALA A 186 -62.36 -23.31 20.18
N ALA A 187 -62.63 -24.49 20.73
CA ALA A 187 -63.82 -25.34 20.50
C ALA A 187 -63.76 -26.15 19.19
N LEU A 188 -63.88 -27.47 19.38
CA LEU A 188 -64.09 -28.61 18.45
C LEU A 188 -62.83 -29.24 17.83
#